data_AF-A0A4U9HPL0-F1
#
_entry.id   AF-A0A4U9HPL0-F1
#
_cell.length_a   1.000
_cell.length_b   1.000
_cell.length_c   1.000
_cell.angle_alpha   90.00
_cell.angle_beta   90.00
_cell.angle_gamma   90.00
#
_symmetry.space_group_name_H-M   'P 1'
#
loop_
_entity.id
_entity.type
_entity.pdbx_description
1 polymer ?
#
loop_
_entity_poly.entity_id
_entity_poly.type
_entity_poly.pdbx_seq_one_letter_code
_entity_poly.pdbx_strand_id
1 'polypeptide(L)'
;MADALQDEQQSAIASVKGGQQSQAIGLIYGERYENELEQVQNQLDHFRQMLDRRTDAAIEDATVKSRGLRTLSEVMVGLTALMFLFVLGFILKRRVLRPVVRLSDVVNRLASQDYAVEAPDYRQIDEIGDMAQAIRIFRENGLVRQRLEQERDADWAIRELLARMTQRLQGCESVEDVLNVARLFAPGIAPGVPGRLWLLEREPWQMHCAAEWLDPQGEAEPFHPDQCWAVRRGAEPSAGDR
;
A
#
# COMPACT_ATOMS: atom_id res chain seq x y z
N MET A 1 60.02 -46.95 52.57
CA MET A 1 58.77 -47.23 53.30
C MET A 1 58.21 -48.59 52.89
N ALA A 2 58.02 -48.85 51.59
CA ALA A 2 57.76 -50.20 51.07
C ALA A 2 58.82 -51.24 51.48
N ASP A 3 60.11 -50.87 51.44
CA ASP A 3 61.21 -51.79 51.80
C ASP A 3 61.20 -52.23 53.27
N ALA A 4 60.79 -51.36 54.20
CA ALA A 4 60.76 -51.68 55.63
C ALA A 4 59.62 -52.67 55.97
N LEU A 5 58.45 -52.49 55.35
CA LEU A 5 57.32 -53.43 55.46
C LEU A 5 57.66 -54.79 54.83
N GLN A 6 58.42 -54.79 53.75
CA GLN A 6 58.81 -56.01 53.05
C GLN A 6 59.80 -56.83 53.88
N ASP A 7 60.77 -56.18 54.53
CA ASP A 7 61.71 -56.83 55.45
C ASP A 7 61.02 -57.39 56.70
N GLU A 8 60.04 -56.68 57.26
CA GLU A 8 59.26 -57.18 58.40
C GLU A 8 58.34 -58.35 58.03
N GLN A 9 57.67 -58.31 56.86
CA GLN A 9 56.88 -59.45 56.37
C GLN A 9 57.75 -60.68 56.15
N GLN A 10 58.97 -60.51 55.63
CA GLN A 10 59.93 -61.58 55.47
C GLN A 10 60.32 -62.22 56.82
N SER A 11 60.50 -61.38 57.85
CA SER A 11 60.83 -61.82 59.21
C SER A 11 59.66 -62.56 59.88
N ALA A 12 58.42 -62.07 59.71
CA ALA A 12 57.24 -62.72 60.26
C ALA A 12 56.95 -64.07 59.59
N ILE A 13 57.17 -64.18 58.27
CA ILE A 13 57.07 -65.45 57.52
C ILE A 13 58.13 -66.46 58.01
N ALA A 14 59.33 -66.00 58.36
CA ALA A 14 60.38 -66.85 58.93
C ALA A 14 60.02 -67.36 60.33
N SER A 15 59.41 -66.53 61.19
CA SER A 15 58.94 -66.92 62.53
C SER A 15 57.78 -67.94 62.50
N VAL A 16 56.89 -67.86 61.50
CA VAL A 16 55.82 -68.86 61.29
C VAL A 16 56.39 -70.22 60.86
N LYS A 17 57.42 -70.25 60.01
CA LYS A 17 58.13 -71.48 59.64
C LYS A 17 58.86 -72.15 60.82
N GLY A 18 59.18 -71.40 61.87
CA GLY A 18 59.82 -71.88 63.10
C GLY A 18 58.85 -72.39 64.19
N GLY A 19 57.53 -72.40 63.97
CA GLY A 19 56.54 -72.89 64.93
C GLY A 19 56.17 -71.90 66.06
N GLN A 20 56.63 -70.64 66.00
CA GLN A 20 56.37 -69.60 67.00
C GLN A 20 55.27 -68.63 66.53
N GLN A 21 54.06 -69.19 66.38
CA GLN A 21 52.92 -68.50 65.75
C GLN A 21 52.42 -67.28 66.54
N SER A 22 52.49 -67.32 67.87
CA SER A 22 52.03 -66.25 68.76
C SER A 22 52.91 -65.00 68.76
N GLN A 23 54.22 -65.14 68.53
CA GLN A 23 55.15 -64.00 68.45
C GLN A 23 55.08 -63.31 67.07
N ALA A 24 54.81 -64.08 66.00
CA ALA A 24 54.56 -63.55 64.67
C ALA A 24 53.26 -62.72 64.60
N ILE A 25 52.21 -63.13 65.32
CA ILE A 25 50.94 -62.39 65.40
C ILE A 25 51.13 -61.05 66.14
N GLY A 26 51.91 -61.01 67.23
CA GLY A 26 52.18 -59.78 67.97
C GLY A 26 53.03 -58.75 67.20
N LEU A 27 53.84 -59.19 66.24
CA LEU A 27 54.60 -58.32 65.34
C LEU A 27 53.76 -57.81 64.16
N ILE A 28 52.87 -58.64 63.61
CA ILE A 28 51.94 -58.24 62.53
C ILE A 28 50.80 -57.36 63.05
N TYR A 29 50.38 -57.47 64.32
CA TYR A 29 49.28 -56.69 64.91
C TYR A 29 49.71 -55.78 66.07
N GLY A 30 50.98 -55.39 66.14
CA GLY A 30 51.46 -54.46 67.17
C GLY A 30 51.10 -53.00 66.86
N GLU A 31 51.10 -52.12 67.87
CA GLU A 31 50.85 -50.66 67.73
C GLU A 31 51.61 -50.02 66.56
N ARG A 32 52.82 -50.51 66.25
CA ARG A 32 53.64 -49.98 65.17
C ARG A 32 53.08 -50.29 63.77
N TYR A 33 52.50 -51.46 63.57
CA TYR A 33 51.85 -51.84 62.31
C TYR A 33 50.54 -51.07 62.10
N GLU A 34 49.75 -50.90 63.16
CA GLU A 34 48.53 -50.09 63.13
C GLU A 34 48.83 -48.61 62.81
N ASN A 35 49.86 -48.03 63.42
CA ASN A 35 50.29 -46.66 63.13
C ASN A 35 50.75 -46.46 61.68
N GLU A 36 51.52 -47.41 61.12
CA GLU A 36 51.94 -47.36 59.70
C GLU A 36 50.74 -47.50 58.75
N LEU A 37 49.76 -48.36 59.09
CA LEU A 37 48.50 -48.50 58.34
C LEU A 37 47.65 -47.23 58.38
N GLU A 38 47.49 -46.60 59.55
CA GLU A 38 46.78 -45.31 59.67
C GLU A 38 47.47 -44.22 58.86
N GLN A 39 48.81 -44.20 58.85
CA GLN A 39 49.57 -43.21 58.09
C GLN A 39 49.38 -43.38 56.58
N VAL A 40 49.38 -44.62 56.09
CA VAL A 40 49.09 -44.94 54.68
C VAL A 40 47.64 -44.63 54.31
N GLN A 41 46.67 -44.92 55.18
CA GLN A 41 45.26 -44.56 54.97
C GLN A 41 45.06 -43.05 54.90
N ASN A 42 45.65 -42.30 55.83
CA ASN A 42 45.59 -40.84 55.84
C ASN A 42 46.22 -40.23 54.58
N GLN A 43 47.34 -40.79 54.11
CA GLN A 43 47.96 -40.36 52.83
C GLN A 43 47.07 -40.68 51.63
N LEU A 44 46.44 -41.86 51.59
CA LEU A 44 45.50 -42.24 50.55
C LEU A 44 44.26 -41.34 50.53
N ASP A 45 43.71 -40.99 51.69
CA ASP A 45 42.54 -40.12 51.80
C ASP A 45 42.88 -38.68 51.41
N HIS A 46 44.06 -38.19 51.80
CA HIS A 46 44.56 -36.90 51.34
C HIS A 46 44.77 -36.88 49.82
N PHE A 47 45.30 -37.95 49.24
CA PHE A 47 45.47 -38.09 47.79
C PHE A 47 44.12 -38.14 47.06
N ARG A 48 43.15 -38.91 47.57
CA ARG A 48 41.77 -38.93 47.05
C ARG A 48 41.14 -37.54 47.07
N GLN A 49 41.21 -36.84 48.20
CA GLN A 49 40.68 -35.46 48.30
C GLN A 49 41.36 -34.50 47.31
N MET A 50 42.65 -34.66 47.05
CA MET A 50 43.37 -33.84 46.08
C MET A 50 42.91 -34.14 44.64
N LEU A 51 42.66 -35.42 44.32
CA LEU A 51 42.09 -35.83 43.04
C LEU A 51 40.65 -35.33 42.88
N ASP A 52 39.80 -35.48 43.90
CA ASP A 52 38.42 -35.01 43.87
C ASP A 52 38.36 -33.49 43.64
N ARG A 53 39.15 -32.70 44.38
CA ARG A 53 39.22 -31.24 44.18
C ARG A 53 39.65 -30.83 42.78
N ARG A 54 40.61 -31.54 42.17
CA ARG A 54 41.04 -31.27 40.79
C ARG A 54 39.97 -31.66 39.78
N THR A 55 39.26 -32.75 40.05
CA THR A 55 38.20 -33.27 39.19
C THR A 55 37.01 -32.31 39.21
N ASP A 56 36.60 -31.84 40.38
CA ASP A 56 35.53 -30.84 40.56
C ASP A 56 35.87 -29.51 39.88
N ALA A 57 37.08 -28.98 40.08
CA ALA A 57 37.52 -27.73 39.46
C ALA A 57 37.55 -27.82 37.91
N ALA A 58 37.95 -28.96 37.37
CA ALA A 58 37.95 -29.20 35.92
C ALA A 58 36.53 -29.30 35.34
N ILE A 59 35.59 -29.90 36.10
CA ILE A 59 34.18 -29.99 35.72
C ILE A 59 33.53 -28.60 35.77
N GLU A 60 33.81 -27.78 36.79
CA GLU A 60 33.32 -26.40 36.87
C GLU A 60 33.80 -25.55 35.68
N ASP A 61 35.09 -25.56 35.34
CA ASP A 61 35.61 -24.79 34.20
C ASP A 61 35.00 -25.24 32.86
N ALA A 62 34.78 -26.55 32.69
CA ALA A 62 34.11 -27.10 31.51
C ALA A 62 32.64 -26.66 31.41
N THR A 63 31.92 -26.64 32.54
CA THR A 63 30.50 -26.22 32.55
C THR A 63 30.32 -24.71 32.36
N VAL A 64 31.22 -23.87 32.89
CA VAL A 64 31.15 -22.41 32.73
C VAL A 64 31.34 -22.00 31.27
N LYS A 65 32.33 -22.56 30.58
CA LYS A 65 32.55 -22.30 29.14
C LYS A 65 31.37 -22.77 28.28
N SER A 66 30.79 -23.92 28.61
CA SER A 66 29.61 -24.46 27.92
C SER A 66 28.36 -23.58 28.11
N ARG A 67 28.12 -23.07 29.34
CA ARG A 67 27.01 -22.16 29.63
C ARG A 67 27.13 -20.82 28.90
N GLY A 68 28.35 -20.26 28.81
CA GLY A 68 28.63 -19.03 28.07
C GLY A 68 28.36 -19.17 26.57
N LEU A 69 28.83 -20.26 25.95
CA LEU A 69 28.58 -20.52 24.52
C LEU A 69 27.09 -20.79 24.23
N ARG A 70 26.39 -21.47 25.14
CA ARG A 70 24.95 -21.73 24.99
C ARG A 70 24.11 -20.46 25.08
N THR A 71 24.36 -19.61 26.08
CA THR A 71 23.67 -18.32 26.22
C THR A 71 23.98 -17.38 25.06
N LEU A 72 25.23 -17.33 24.59
CA LEU A 72 25.59 -16.55 23.39
C LEU A 72 24.83 -17.03 22.15
N SER A 73 24.68 -18.35 21.99
CA SER A 73 23.95 -18.95 20.87
C SER A 73 22.45 -18.62 20.94
N GLU A 74 21.84 -18.72 22.12
CA GLU A 74 20.43 -18.35 22.33
C GLU A 74 20.19 -16.86 22.04
N VAL A 75 21.09 -15.97 22.48
CA VAL A 75 21.02 -14.53 22.19
C VAL A 75 21.16 -14.26 20.69
N MET A 76 22.09 -14.92 20.00
CA MET A 76 22.27 -14.77 18.55
C MET A 76 21.05 -15.24 17.77
N VAL A 77 20.43 -16.35 18.16
CA VAL A 77 19.18 -16.82 17.56
C VAL A 77 18.04 -15.82 17.81
N GLY A 78 17.92 -15.29 19.04
CA GLY A 78 16.93 -14.26 19.36
C GLY A 78 17.12 -12.98 18.54
N LEU A 79 18.37 -12.52 18.40
CA LEU A 79 18.70 -11.31 17.64
C LEU A 79 18.42 -11.47 16.14
N THR A 80 18.77 -12.63 15.57
CA THR A 80 18.49 -12.91 14.15
C THR A 80 17.00 -13.02 13.87
N ALA A 81 16.23 -13.66 14.76
CA ALA A 81 14.77 -13.69 14.67
C ALA A 81 14.16 -12.28 14.75
N LEU A 82 14.61 -11.45 15.69
CA LEU A 82 14.14 -10.07 15.83
C LEU A 82 14.46 -9.24 14.58
N MET A 83 15.68 -9.35 14.06
CA MET A 83 16.10 -8.66 12.84
C MET A 83 15.25 -9.09 11.64
N PHE A 84 14.97 -10.40 11.51
CA PHE A 84 14.12 -10.93 10.45
C PHE A 84 12.69 -10.35 10.54
N LEU A 85 12.08 -10.35 11.73
CA LEU A 85 10.76 -9.77 11.94
C LEU A 85 10.73 -8.28 11.63
N PHE A 86 11.77 -7.54 12.02
CA PHE A 86 11.88 -6.11 11.74
C PHE A 86 11.97 -5.84 10.23
N VAL A 87 12.83 -6.57 9.51
CA VAL A 87 12.98 -6.44 8.07
C VAL A 87 11.68 -6.82 7.34
N LEU A 88 11.04 -7.93 7.73
CA LEU A 88 9.78 -8.37 7.15
C LEU A 88 8.68 -7.33 7.38
N GLY A 89 8.54 -6.82 8.60
CA GLY A 89 7.58 -5.77 8.93
C GLY A 89 7.83 -4.47 8.16
N PHE A 90 9.09 -4.09 7.99
CA PHE A 90 9.48 -2.92 7.19
C PHE A 90 9.11 -3.10 5.71
N ILE A 91 9.40 -4.28 5.13
CA ILE A 91 9.04 -4.61 3.75
C ILE A 91 7.52 -4.58 3.58
N LEU A 92 6.76 -5.27 4.44
CA LEU A 92 5.29 -5.30 4.37
C LEU A 92 4.68 -3.90 4.48
N LYS A 93 5.17 -3.08 5.42
CA LYS A 93 4.72 -1.70 5.58
C LYS A 93 4.95 -0.87 4.31
N ARG A 94 6.10 -1.04 3.66
CA ARG A 94 6.50 -0.23 2.50
C ARG A 94 5.91 -0.74 1.18
N ARG A 95 5.81 -2.05 0.98
CA ARG A 95 5.32 -2.68 -0.26
C ARG A 95 3.80 -2.88 -0.28
N VAL A 96 3.16 -3.11 0.86
CA VAL A 96 1.73 -3.47 0.90
C VAL A 96 0.92 -2.38 1.59
N LEU A 97 1.22 -2.10 2.86
CA LEU A 97 0.37 -1.26 3.69
C LEU A 97 0.31 0.19 3.17
N ARG A 98 1.45 0.78 2.82
CA ARG A 98 1.52 2.15 2.29
C ARG A 98 0.77 2.33 0.95
N PRO A 99 0.98 1.49 -0.07
CA PRO A 99 0.21 1.57 -1.32
C PRO A 99 -1.30 1.40 -1.13
N VAL A 100 -1.72 0.42 -0.32
CA VAL A 100 -3.15 0.16 -0.06
C VAL A 100 -3.84 1.37 0.56
N VAL A 101 -3.23 1.97 1.58
CA VAL A 101 -3.81 3.18 2.23
C VAL A 101 -3.93 4.33 1.24
N ARG A 102 -2.90 4.57 0.41
CA ARG A 102 -2.96 5.63 -0.61
C ARG A 102 -4.04 5.39 -1.65
N LEU A 103 -4.18 4.16 -2.15
CA LEU A 103 -5.24 3.83 -3.11
C LEU A 103 -6.63 4.00 -2.46
N SER A 104 -6.78 3.62 -1.20
CA SER A 104 -8.03 3.83 -0.46
C SER A 104 -8.38 5.32 -0.31
N ASP A 105 -7.40 6.17 -0.02
CA ASP A 105 -7.60 7.63 0.06
C ASP A 105 -8.05 8.20 -1.29
N VAL A 106 -7.43 7.75 -2.39
CA VAL A 106 -7.81 8.16 -3.75
C VAL A 106 -9.24 7.76 -4.06
N VAL A 107 -9.64 6.52 -3.77
CA VAL A 107 -11.00 6.05 -3.99
C VAL A 107 -12.01 6.87 -3.18
N ASN A 108 -11.71 7.20 -1.93
CA ASN A 108 -12.59 8.02 -1.10
C ASN A 108 -12.76 9.45 -1.67
N ARG A 109 -11.71 10.02 -2.27
CA ARG A 109 -11.79 11.31 -2.98
C ARG A 109 -12.60 11.21 -4.27
N LEU A 110 -12.40 10.17 -5.07
CA LEU A 110 -13.21 9.93 -6.27
C LEU A 110 -14.70 9.74 -5.92
N ALA A 111 -15.00 9.08 -4.81
CA ALA A 111 -16.37 8.91 -4.32
C ALA A 111 -17.03 10.24 -3.92
N SER A 112 -16.24 11.23 -3.54
CA SER A 112 -16.70 12.61 -3.28
C SER A 112 -16.65 13.51 -4.54
N GLN A 113 -16.59 12.92 -5.74
CA GLN A 113 -16.53 13.59 -7.04
C GLN A 113 -15.29 14.49 -7.24
N ASP A 114 -14.26 14.32 -6.41
CA ASP A 114 -12.97 15.00 -6.59
C ASP A 114 -12.09 14.21 -7.56
N TYR A 115 -12.29 14.45 -8.85
CA TYR A 115 -11.50 13.84 -9.93
C TYR A 115 -10.15 14.54 -10.18
N ALA A 116 -9.84 15.62 -9.46
CA ALA A 116 -8.58 16.34 -9.61
C ALA A 116 -7.39 15.59 -8.98
N VAL A 117 -7.65 14.59 -8.12
CA VAL A 117 -6.58 13.81 -7.49
C VAL A 117 -5.78 12.99 -8.51
N GLU A 118 -4.47 13.04 -8.41
CA GLU A 118 -3.59 12.16 -9.17
C GLU A 118 -3.53 10.78 -8.52
N ALA A 119 -3.87 9.75 -9.30
CA ALA A 119 -3.67 8.37 -8.88
C ALA A 119 -2.17 8.04 -8.90
N PRO A 120 -1.60 7.47 -7.82
CA PRO A 120 -0.19 7.08 -7.81
C PRO A 120 0.09 6.03 -8.90
N ASP A 121 1.15 6.24 -9.69
CA ASP A 121 1.55 5.28 -10.74
C ASP A 121 2.37 4.13 -10.12
N TYR A 122 1.69 3.03 -9.85
CA TYR A 122 2.34 1.78 -9.48
C TYR A 122 2.58 0.96 -10.76
N ARG A 123 3.80 0.99 -11.28
CA ARG A 123 4.24 0.17 -12.43
C ARG A 123 4.47 -1.31 -12.09
N GLN A 124 4.05 -1.74 -10.91
CA GLN A 124 4.36 -3.06 -10.40
C GLN A 124 3.34 -4.05 -10.98
N ILE A 125 3.80 -5.16 -11.56
CA ILE A 125 2.96 -6.23 -12.11
C ILE A 125 2.53 -7.12 -10.94
N ASP A 126 1.67 -6.56 -10.09
CA ASP A 126 1.06 -7.22 -8.94
C ASP A 126 -0.40 -6.77 -8.83
N GLU A 127 -1.14 -7.39 -7.91
CA GLU A 127 -2.56 -7.13 -7.71
C GLU A 127 -2.83 -5.67 -7.30
N ILE A 128 -1.85 -5.00 -6.67
CA ILE A 128 -1.93 -3.58 -6.29
C ILE A 128 -1.84 -2.70 -7.55
N GLY A 129 -0.98 -3.04 -8.49
CA GLY A 129 -0.89 -2.41 -9.81
C GLY A 129 -2.20 -2.50 -10.59
N ASP A 130 -2.81 -3.69 -10.64
CA ASP A 130 -4.10 -3.90 -11.30
C ASP A 130 -5.21 -3.05 -10.68
N MET A 131 -5.27 -2.98 -9.35
CA MET A 131 -6.19 -2.08 -8.64
C MET A 131 -5.93 -0.60 -8.97
N ALA A 132 -4.67 -0.17 -9.00
CA ALA A 132 -4.30 1.19 -9.33
C ALA A 132 -4.70 1.56 -10.78
N GLN A 133 -4.56 0.61 -11.72
CA GLN A 133 -5.03 0.79 -13.09
C GLN A 133 -6.54 0.91 -13.17
N ALA A 134 -7.29 0.05 -12.46
CA ALA A 134 -8.75 0.14 -12.41
C ALA A 134 -9.23 1.49 -11.85
N ILE A 135 -8.58 1.99 -10.80
CA ILE A 135 -8.88 3.31 -10.21
C ILE A 135 -8.59 4.44 -11.21
N ARG A 136 -7.52 4.34 -11.99
CA ARG A 136 -7.18 5.31 -13.04
C ARG A 136 -8.28 5.38 -14.12
N ILE A 137 -8.70 4.21 -14.62
CA ILE A 137 -9.80 4.12 -15.60
C ILE A 137 -11.10 4.68 -15.00
N PHE A 138 -11.40 4.39 -13.73
CA PHE A 138 -12.58 4.91 -13.05
C PHE A 138 -12.55 6.44 -12.95
N ARG A 139 -11.39 7.03 -12.62
CA ARG A 139 -11.19 8.48 -12.62
C ARG A 139 -11.42 9.10 -14.00
N GLU A 140 -10.83 8.50 -15.04
CA GLU A 140 -10.96 8.97 -16.42
C GLU A 140 -12.42 8.94 -16.88
N ASN A 141 -13.13 7.83 -16.60
CA ASN A 141 -14.55 7.71 -16.87
C ASN A 141 -15.39 8.74 -16.09
N GLY A 142 -15.02 9.02 -14.84
CA GLY A 142 -15.64 10.06 -14.02
C GLY A 142 -15.50 11.46 -14.64
N LEU A 143 -14.30 11.82 -15.11
CA LEU A 143 -14.05 13.09 -15.80
C LEU A 143 -14.83 13.19 -17.11
N VAL A 144 -14.87 12.12 -17.91
CA VAL A 144 -15.66 12.08 -19.14
C VAL A 144 -17.13 12.28 -18.83
N ARG A 145 -17.65 11.58 -17.82
CA ARG A 145 -19.04 11.72 -17.39
C ARG A 145 -19.36 13.15 -16.93
N GLN A 146 -18.48 13.77 -16.14
CA GLN A 146 -18.67 15.15 -15.68
C GLN A 146 -18.75 16.14 -16.86
N ARG A 147 -17.92 15.96 -17.89
CA ARG A 147 -17.98 16.78 -19.11
C ARG A 147 -19.27 16.55 -19.89
N LEU A 148 -19.67 15.29 -20.06
CA LEU A 148 -20.92 14.95 -20.76
C LEU A 148 -22.15 15.48 -20.02
N GLU A 149 -22.15 15.49 -18.69
CA GLU A 149 -23.22 16.09 -17.88
C GLU A 149 -23.29 17.61 -18.12
N GLN A 150 -22.14 18.32 -18.18
CA GLN A 150 -22.11 19.74 -18.51
C GLN A 150 -22.61 20.05 -19.92
N GLU A 151 -22.21 19.25 -20.91
CA GLU A 151 -22.70 19.37 -22.30
C GLU A 151 -24.21 19.11 -22.37
N ARG A 152 -24.70 18.07 -21.68
CA ARG A 152 -26.13 17.79 -21.58
C ARG A 152 -26.89 18.94 -20.96
N ASP A 153 -26.42 19.51 -19.85
CA ASP A 153 -27.13 20.59 -19.17
C ASP A 153 -27.24 21.83 -20.07
N ALA A 154 -26.21 22.14 -20.85
CA ALA A 154 -26.24 23.20 -21.86
C ALA A 154 -27.27 22.90 -22.97
N ASP A 155 -27.26 21.69 -23.53
CA ASP A 155 -28.23 21.28 -24.56
C ASP A 155 -29.67 21.27 -24.04
N TRP A 156 -29.88 20.82 -22.81
CA TRP A 156 -31.17 20.82 -22.14
C TRP A 156 -31.69 22.24 -21.93
N ALA A 157 -30.82 23.17 -21.52
CA ALA A 157 -31.20 24.58 -21.37
C ALA A 157 -31.67 25.20 -22.70
N ILE A 158 -30.97 24.91 -23.81
CA ILE A 158 -31.37 25.38 -25.15
C ILE A 158 -32.70 24.76 -25.59
N ARG A 159 -32.88 23.44 -25.39
CA ARG A 159 -34.13 22.75 -25.73
C ARG A 159 -35.33 23.29 -24.96
N GLU A 160 -35.15 23.56 -23.67
CA GLU A 160 -36.19 24.17 -22.83
C GLU A 160 -36.55 25.58 -23.31
N LEU A 161 -35.56 26.39 -23.70
CA LEU A 161 -35.80 27.71 -24.29
C LEU A 161 -36.60 27.61 -25.60
N LEU A 162 -36.26 26.66 -26.48
CA LEU A 162 -37.00 26.41 -27.73
C LEU A 162 -38.44 25.97 -27.48
N ALA A 163 -38.67 25.08 -26.51
CA ALA A 163 -40.01 24.65 -26.13
C ALA A 163 -40.85 25.83 -25.62
N ARG A 164 -40.28 26.67 -24.74
CA ARG A 164 -40.93 27.87 -24.22
C ARG A 164 -41.24 28.90 -25.30
N MET A 165 -40.31 29.12 -26.23
CA MET A 165 -40.53 29.98 -27.39
C MET A 165 -41.71 29.47 -28.22
N THR A 166 -41.73 28.18 -28.54
CA THR A 166 -42.80 27.55 -29.34
C THR A 166 -44.17 27.73 -28.68
N GLN A 167 -44.26 27.51 -27.37
CA GLN A 167 -45.50 27.70 -26.62
C GLN A 167 -45.95 29.17 -26.56
N ARG A 168 -45.01 30.12 -26.45
CA ARG A 168 -45.31 31.56 -26.53
C ARG A 168 -45.81 31.97 -27.91
N LEU A 169 -45.21 31.43 -28.97
CA LEU A 169 -45.62 31.69 -30.35
C LEU A 169 -47.05 31.21 -30.63
N GLN A 170 -47.45 30.06 -30.08
CA GLN A 170 -48.81 29.54 -30.23
C GLN A 170 -49.90 30.46 -29.63
N GLY A 171 -49.54 31.30 -28.66
CA GLY A 171 -50.46 32.27 -28.04
C GLY A 171 -50.38 33.68 -28.63
N CYS A 172 -49.59 33.91 -29.69
CA CYS A 172 -49.50 35.21 -30.33
C CYS A 172 -50.71 35.44 -31.25
N GLU A 173 -51.40 36.56 -31.09
CA GLU A 173 -52.56 36.93 -31.91
C GLU A 173 -52.20 37.92 -33.03
N SER A 174 -51.03 38.55 -32.94
CA SER A 174 -50.54 39.51 -33.93
C SER A 174 -49.11 39.18 -34.41
N VAL A 175 -48.76 39.72 -35.57
CA VAL A 175 -47.38 39.63 -36.11
C VAL A 175 -46.39 40.33 -35.17
N GLU A 176 -46.80 41.43 -34.53
CA GLU A 176 -45.96 42.18 -33.59
C GLU A 176 -45.61 41.35 -32.34
N ASP A 177 -46.56 40.55 -31.84
CA ASP A 177 -46.31 39.62 -30.72
C ASP A 177 -45.28 38.54 -31.10
N VAL A 178 -45.39 37.99 -32.31
CA VAL A 178 -44.42 37.01 -32.84
C VAL A 178 -43.03 37.61 -32.93
N LEU A 179 -42.92 38.83 -33.45
CA LEU A 179 -41.64 39.55 -33.56
C LEU A 179 -41.02 39.83 -32.18
N ASN A 180 -41.84 40.22 -31.20
CA ASN A 180 -41.40 40.43 -29.82
C ASN A 180 -40.89 39.13 -29.18
N VAL A 181 -41.59 38.01 -29.36
CA VAL A 181 -41.15 36.69 -28.87
C VAL A 181 -39.84 36.29 -29.55
N ALA A 182 -39.73 36.42 -30.87
CA ALA A 182 -38.50 36.10 -31.59
C ALA A 182 -37.31 36.93 -31.08
N ARG A 183 -37.51 38.24 -30.88
CA ARG A 183 -36.47 39.15 -30.38
C ARG A 183 -36.00 38.80 -28.97
N LEU A 184 -36.92 38.40 -28.09
CA LEU A 184 -36.61 38.04 -26.70
C LEU A 184 -35.89 36.69 -26.57
N PHE A 185 -36.28 35.69 -27.36
CA PHE A 185 -35.76 34.33 -27.23
C PHE A 185 -34.52 34.06 -28.10
N ALA A 186 -34.33 34.76 -29.23
CA ALA A 186 -33.21 34.54 -30.14
C ALA A 186 -31.81 34.66 -29.47
N PRO A 187 -31.53 35.67 -28.61
CA PRO A 187 -30.24 35.77 -27.91
C PRO A 187 -29.97 34.61 -26.94
N GLY A 188 -31.03 34.03 -26.36
CA GLY A 188 -30.90 32.92 -25.41
C GLY A 188 -30.66 31.58 -26.09
N ILE A 189 -31.22 31.38 -27.28
CA ILE A 189 -31.04 30.15 -28.08
C ILE A 189 -29.66 30.10 -28.74
N ALA A 190 -29.19 31.25 -29.25
CA ALA A 190 -27.90 31.36 -29.91
C ALA A 190 -27.09 32.51 -29.28
N PRO A 191 -26.53 32.30 -28.07
CA PRO A 191 -25.77 33.34 -27.39
C PRO A 191 -24.54 33.73 -28.22
N GLY A 192 -24.36 35.04 -28.43
CA GLY A 192 -23.24 35.60 -29.18
C GLY A 192 -23.40 35.58 -30.70
N VAL A 193 -24.54 35.14 -31.24
CA VAL A 193 -24.84 35.20 -32.68
C VAL A 193 -25.77 36.37 -32.97
N PRO A 194 -25.26 37.51 -33.46
CA PRO A 194 -26.12 38.62 -33.87
C PRO A 194 -26.90 38.27 -35.12
N GLY A 195 -28.14 38.76 -35.19
CA GLY A 195 -29.04 38.38 -36.27
C GLY A 195 -30.22 39.33 -36.46
N ARG A 196 -30.84 39.18 -37.63
CA ARG A 196 -32.03 39.90 -38.05
C ARG A 196 -33.08 38.92 -38.54
N LEU A 197 -34.32 39.20 -38.20
CA LEU A 197 -35.49 38.53 -38.75
C LEU A 197 -36.07 39.41 -39.86
N TRP A 198 -36.20 38.84 -41.05
CA TRP A 198 -36.75 39.52 -42.21
C TRP A 198 -38.14 38.98 -42.51
N LEU A 199 -39.09 39.86 -42.79
CA LEU A 199 -40.42 39.51 -43.25
C LEU A 199 -40.55 39.84 -44.73
N LEU A 200 -41.30 39.01 -45.46
CA LEU A 200 -41.61 39.22 -46.86
C LEU A 200 -42.90 40.01 -46.96
N GLU A 201 -42.80 41.26 -47.41
CA GLU A 201 -43.93 42.07 -47.80
C GLU A 201 -44.28 41.76 -49.26
N ARG A 202 -45.57 41.59 -49.56
CA ARG A 202 -46.00 41.24 -50.93
C ARG A 202 -46.15 42.46 -51.83
N GLU A 203 -46.52 43.59 -51.23
CA GLU A 203 -46.83 44.85 -51.91
C GLU A 203 -46.28 46.01 -51.06
N PRO A 204 -45.08 46.53 -51.35
CA PRO A 204 -44.15 46.11 -52.41
C PRO A 204 -43.47 44.75 -52.13
N TRP A 205 -43.07 44.04 -53.20
CA TRP A 205 -42.40 42.73 -53.11
C TRP A 205 -40.96 42.85 -52.60
N GLN A 206 -40.81 42.97 -51.29
CA GLN A 206 -39.52 43.24 -50.64
C GLN A 206 -39.38 42.52 -49.29
N MET A 207 -38.14 42.22 -48.91
CA MET A 207 -37.81 41.77 -47.56
C MET A 207 -37.55 43.01 -46.70
N HIS A 208 -38.25 43.16 -45.58
CA HIS A 208 -38.00 44.23 -44.61
C HIS A 208 -37.53 43.66 -43.26
N CYS A 209 -36.63 44.37 -42.60
CA CYS A 209 -36.09 43.95 -41.30
C CYS A 209 -37.17 44.17 -40.23
N ALA A 210 -37.62 43.08 -39.62
CA ALA A 210 -38.74 43.07 -38.69
C ALA A 210 -38.31 42.95 -37.22
N ALA A 211 -37.18 42.30 -36.94
CA ALA A 211 -36.58 42.27 -35.62
C ALA A 211 -35.06 42.11 -35.71
N GLU A 212 -34.33 42.61 -34.72
CA GLU A 212 -32.88 42.47 -34.62
C GLU A 212 -32.44 42.26 -33.18
N TRP A 213 -31.32 41.56 -33.02
CA TRP A 213 -30.74 41.25 -31.73
C TRP A 213 -29.21 41.19 -31.76
N LEU A 214 -28.59 41.49 -30.61
CA LEU A 214 -27.13 41.49 -30.40
C LEU A 214 -26.33 42.40 -31.35
N ASP A 215 -26.98 43.44 -31.92
CA ASP A 215 -26.37 44.47 -32.78
C ASP A 215 -25.62 43.91 -34.01
N PRO A 216 -26.35 43.38 -35.01
CA PRO A 216 -25.75 42.80 -36.21
C PRO A 216 -25.10 43.85 -37.11
N GLN A 217 -23.88 43.56 -37.58
CA GLN A 217 -23.17 44.44 -38.51
C GLN A 217 -23.81 44.47 -39.90
N GLY A 218 -23.88 45.66 -40.51
CA GLY A 218 -24.45 45.90 -41.84
C GLY A 218 -25.72 46.76 -41.80
N GLU A 219 -26.14 47.31 -42.93
CA GLU A 219 -27.34 48.17 -43.02
C GLU A 219 -28.63 47.33 -43.04
N ALA A 220 -29.69 47.84 -42.40
CA ALA A 220 -30.99 47.15 -42.30
C ALA A 220 -31.95 47.54 -43.43
N GLU A 221 -31.41 47.85 -44.61
CA GLU A 221 -32.19 48.34 -45.75
C GLU A 221 -33.07 47.22 -46.36
N PRO A 222 -34.30 47.54 -46.78
CA PRO A 222 -35.14 46.61 -47.50
C PRO A 222 -34.48 46.15 -48.81
N PHE A 223 -34.62 44.87 -49.13
CA PHE A 223 -34.01 44.29 -50.33
C PHE A 223 -34.94 43.32 -51.05
N HIS A 224 -34.66 43.04 -52.33
CA HIS A 224 -35.50 42.17 -53.14
C HIS A 224 -35.36 40.69 -52.72
N PRO A 225 -36.45 39.89 -52.63
CA PRO A 225 -36.38 38.51 -52.13
C PRO A 225 -35.38 37.59 -52.86
N ASP A 226 -35.11 37.84 -54.14
CA ASP A 226 -34.10 37.12 -54.93
C ASP A 226 -32.66 37.30 -54.42
N GLN A 227 -32.40 38.35 -53.64
CA GLN A 227 -31.11 38.56 -52.98
C GLN A 227 -31.01 37.78 -51.66
N CYS A 228 -32.13 37.27 -51.12
CA CYS A 228 -32.14 36.44 -49.93
C CYS A 228 -31.67 35.01 -50.28
N TRP A 229 -30.52 34.63 -49.75
CA TRP A 229 -30.01 33.27 -49.91
C TRP A 229 -30.96 32.18 -49.38
N ALA A 230 -31.70 32.45 -48.28
CA ALA A 230 -32.63 31.48 -47.70
C ALA A 230 -33.87 31.26 -48.57
N VAL A 231 -34.44 32.34 -49.12
CA VAL A 231 -35.57 32.27 -50.06
C VAL A 231 -35.15 31.57 -51.36
N ARG A 232 -33.95 31.86 -51.87
CA ARG A 232 -33.38 31.21 -53.06
C ARG A 232 -33.20 29.69 -52.91
N ARG A 233 -32.81 29.20 -51.73
CA ARG A 233 -32.56 27.77 -51.47
C ARG A 233 -33.77 27.02 -50.90
N GLY A 234 -34.91 27.69 -50.69
CA GLY A 234 -36.18 27.06 -50.33
C GLY A 234 -36.82 26.25 -51.46
N ALA A 235 -36.27 26.29 -52.68
CA ALA A 235 -36.50 25.29 -53.71
C ALA A 235 -35.61 24.06 -53.43
N GLU A 236 -36.18 22.84 -53.47
CA GLU A 236 -35.48 21.59 -53.16
C GLU A 236 -34.08 21.48 -53.83
N PRO A 237 -33.06 20.92 -53.15
CA PRO A 237 -31.74 20.78 -53.74
C PRO A 237 -31.76 19.72 -54.86
N SER A 238 -31.71 20.16 -56.12
CA SER A 238 -31.31 19.26 -57.21
C SER A 238 -29.83 18.90 -57.04
N ALA A 239 -29.55 17.60 -56.97
CA ALA A 239 -28.22 17.03 -56.80
C ALA A 239 -27.22 17.59 -57.83
N GLY A 240 -26.35 18.51 -57.40
CA GLY A 240 -25.31 19.04 -58.27
C GLY A 240 -24.82 20.41 -57.84
N ASP A 241 -24.21 20.52 -56.66
CA ASP A 241 -23.01 21.35 -56.55
C ASP A 241 -22.24 20.92 -55.30
N ARG A 242 -21.09 20.31 -55.57
CA ARG A 242 -20.11 19.83 -54.61
C ARG A 242 -18.80 20.52 -54.95
#